data_AF-A0A0S8HXA3-F1
#
_entry.id   AF-A0A0S8HXA3-F1
#
_cell.length_a   1.000
_cell.length_b   1.000
_cell.length_c   1.000
_cell.angle_alpha   90.00
_cell.angle_beta   90.00
_cell.angle_gamma   90.00
#
_symmetry.space_group_name_H-M   'P 1'
#
loop_
_entity.id
_entity.type
_entity.pdbx_description
1 polymer ?
#
loop_
_entity_poly.entity_id
_entity_poly.type
_entity_poly.pdbx_seq_one_letter_code
_entity_poly.pdbx_strand_id
1 'polypeptide(L)'
;MEWYVFNSTPDAIFIDAIWIDWPPSHIKLKKVKLDGDTLWDEGDGDSPSWMPPWKPGLDPNKRKIKAGDDRVLKFEFEKDADSPAYHLVVTFNNGCSISP
;
A
#
# COMPACT_ATOMS: atom_id res chain seq x y z
N MET A 1 5.72 -3.64 7.95
CA MET A 1 4.98 -2.40 8.30
C MET A 1 3.50 -2.62 8.05
N GLU A 2 2.64 -2.15 8.96
CA GLU A 2 1.18 -2.17 8.81
C GLU A 2 0.62 -0.76 9.04
N TRP A 3 -0.37 -0.36 8.25
CA TRP A 3 -1.02 0.94 8.35
C TRP A 3 -2.53 0.82 8.12
N TYR A 4 -3.32 1.50 8.96
CA TYR A 4 -4.77 1.53 8.84
C TYR A 4 -5.19 2.65 7.89
N VAL A 5 -5.95 2.30 6.86
CA VAL A 5 -6.53 3.22 5.88
C VAL A 5 -8.03 3.29 6.12
N PHE A 6 -8.51 4.44 6.60
CA PHE A 6 -9.92 4.69 6.85
C PHE A 6 -10.55 5.54 5.74
N ASN A 7 -11.70 5.10 5.23
CA ASN A 7 -12.48 5.89 4.28
C ASN A 7 -13.56 6.70 5.01
N SER A 8 -13.29 7.99 5.20
CA SER A 8 -14.24 8.94 5.80
C SER A 8 -15.25 9.54 4.82
N THR A 9 -15.17 9.20 3.53
CA THR A 9 -16.08 9.71 2.49
C THR A 9 -17.39 8.92 2.47
N PRO A 10 -18.49 9.50 1.94
CA PRO A 10 -19.79 8.81 1.89
C PRO A 10 -19.84 7.70 0.82
N ASP A 11 -18.88 7.68 -0.10
CA ASP A 11 -18.80 6.72 -1.20
C ASP A 11 -17.67 5.71 -0.99
N ALA A 12 -17.71 4.59 -1.71
CA ALA A 12 -16.58 3.68 -1.74
C ALA A 12 -15.44 4.28 -2.58
N ILE A 13 -14.21 4.19 -2.06
CA ILE A 13 -13.00 4.61 -2.75
C ILE A 13 -12.16 3.40 -3.15
N PHE A 14 -11.34 3.55 -4.18
CA PHE A 14 -10.38 2.55 -4.61
C PHE A 14 -8.98 3.12 -4.47
N ILE A 15 -8.06 2.34 -3.91
CA ILE A 15 -6.63 2.68 -3.96
C ILE A 15 -6.21 2.69 -5.41
N ASP A 16 -5.79 3.85 -5.92
CA ASP A 16 -5.37 4.07 -7.30
C ASP A 16 -3.86 4.00 -7.47
N ALA A 17 -3.10 4.48 -6.48
CA ALA A 17 -1.66 4.34 -6.42
C ALA A 17 -1.14 4.25 -4.99
N ILE A 18 0.02 3.60 -4.82
CA ILE A 18 0.79 3.56 -3.59
C ILE A 18 2.22 3.93 -3.95
N TRP A 19 2.75 4.93 -3.27
CA TRP A 19 4.17 5.25 -3.28
C TRP A 19 4.73 5.03 -1.88
N ILE A 20 5.83 4.28 -1.79
CA ILE A 20 6.48 4.02 -0.51
C ILE A 20 8.00 4.16 -0.66
N ASP A 21 8.57 4.98 0.21
CA ASP A 21 10.00 5.09 0.47
C ASP A 21 10.28 4.44 1.82
N TRP A 22 11.30 3.59 1.88
CA TRP A 22 11.65 2.82 3.05
C TRP A 22 13.17 2.86 3.29
N PRO A 23 13.62 2.66 4.54
CA PRO A 23 15.05 2.72 4.85
C PRO A 23 15.83 1.58 4.15
N PRO A 24 17.09 1.81 3.75
CA PRO A 24 17.92 0.80 3.10
C PRO A 24 18.06 -0.52 3.87
N SER A 25 17.87 -0.50 5.19
CA SER A 25 17.94 -1.68 6.06
C SER A 25 16.90 -2.76 5.77
N HIS A 26 15.79 -2.43 5.09
CA HIS A 26 14.82 -3.43 4.65
C HIS A 26 15.28 -4.29 3.48
N ILE A 27 16.30 -3.84 2.75
CA ILE A 27 16.91 -4.48 1.58
C ILE A 27 15.98 -4.58 0.36
N LYS A 28 14.76 -5.08 0.54
CA LYS A 28 13.81 -5.34 -0.54
C LYS A 28 12.37 -5.33 -0.05
N LEU A 29 11.50 -4.59 -0.73
CA LEU A 29 10.05 -4.76 -0.61
C LEU A 29 9.65 -6.05 -1.33
N LYS A 30 8.99 -6.99 -0.66
CA LYS A 30 8.58 -8.28 -1.24
C LYS A 30 7.14 -8.25 -1.71
N LYS A 31 6.23 -7.73 -0.89
CA LYS A 31 4.78 -7.75 -1.16
C LYS A 31 4.08 -6.56 -0.54
N VAL A 32 2.97 -6.17 -1.18
CA VAL A 32 1.99 -5.24 -0.61
C VAL A 32 0.62 -5.91 -0.58
N LYS A 33 -0.04 -5.83 0.58
CA LYS A 33 -1.34 -6.47 0.83
C LYS A 33 -2.33 -5.49 1.42
N LEU A 34 -3.62 -5.67 1.11
CA LEU A 34 -4.74 -4.99 1.77
C LEU A 34 -5.66 -6.05 2.39
N ASP A 35 -5.78 -6.08 3.71
CA ASP A 35 -6.50 -7.12 4.46
C ASP A 35 -6.13 -8.55 4.05
N GLY A 36 -4.84 -8.77 3.76
CA GLY A 36 -4.31 -10.06 3.33
C GLY A 36 -4.40 -10.34 1.82
N ASP A 37 -5.22 -9.59 1.06
CA ASP A 37 -5.24 -9.68 -0.39
C ASP A 37 -3.96 -9.09 -0.98
N THR A 38 -3.24 -9.86 -1.78
CA THR A 38 -1.97 -9.42 -2.38
C THR A 38 -2.22 -8.50 -3.57
N LEU A 39 -1.90 -7.22 -3.40
CA LEU A 39 -2.06 -6.20 -4.44
C LEU A 39 -0.87 -6.20 -5.41
N TRP A 40 0.33 -6.52 -4.90
CA TRP A 40 1.58 -6.51 -5.65
C TRP A 40 2.59 -7.46 -4.97
N ASP A 41 3.35 -8.21 -5.78
CA ASP A 41 4.35 -9.20 -5.32
C ASP A 41 5.51 -9.43 -6.29
N GLU A 42 5.89 -8.42 -7.09
CA GLU A 42 7.00 -8.51 -8.05
C GLU A 42 8.38 -8.44 -7.34
N GLY A 43 8.42 -7.76 -6.20
CA GLY A 43 9.61 -7.57 -5.39
C GLY A 43 10.53 -6.47 -5.93
N ASP A 44 10.96 -5.56 -5.06
CA ASP A 44 11.71 -4.36 -5.45
C ASP A 44 12.82 -4.09 -4.43
N GLY A 45 14.07 -4.13 -4.91
CA GLY A 45 15.26 -3.87 -4.10
C GLY A 45 15.62 -2.39 -4.01
N ASP A 46 14.99 -1.55 -4.82
CA ASP A 46 15.35 -0.15 -4.98
C ASP A 46 14.24 0.74 -4.38
N SER A 47 14.53 1.39 -3.26
CA SER A 47 13.62 2.40 -2.68
C SER A 47 13.72 3.72 -3.45
N PRO A 48 12.61 4.41 -3.75
CA PRO A 48 11.22 4.08 -3.43
C PRO A 48 10.52 3.22 -4.51
N SER A 49 9.48 2.48 -4.11
CA SER A 49 8.56 1.81 -5.05
C SER A 49 7.35 2.69 -5.35
N TRP A 50 6.86 2.54 -6.58
CA TRP A 50 5.58 3.07 -7.04
C TRP A 50 4.72 1.93 -7.59
N MET A 51 3.46 1.87 -7.17
CA MET A 51 2.43 1.01 -7.75
C MET A 51 1.23 1.88 -8.15
N PRO A 52 0.57 1.63 -9.31
CA PRO A 52 0.68 0.47 -10.20
C PRO A 52 2.00 0.34 -10.99
N PRO A 53 2.29 -0.84 -11.60
CA PRO A 53 1.35 -1.93 -11.92
C PRO A 53 0.85 -2.72 -10.69
N TRP A 54 -0.41 -3.16 -10.77
CA TRP A 54 -0.97 -4.12 -9.80
C TRP A 54 -0.68 -5.56 -10.26
N LYS A 55 -0.78 -6.51 -9.33
CA LYS A 55 -0.64 -7.94 -9.63
C LYS A 55 -1.54 -8.34 -10.83
N PRO A 56 -1.00 -9.07 -11.83
CA PRO A 56 -1.79 -9.53 -12.97
C PRO A 56 -3.02 -10.35 -12.54
N GLY A 57 -4.18 -10.00 -13.10
CA GLY A 57 -5.46 -10.68 -12.77
C GLY A 57 -6.05 -10.31 -11.42
N LEU A 58 -5.50 -9.31 -10.70
CA LEU A 58 -6.09 -8.80 -9.46
C LEU A 58 -7.51 -8.26 -9.72
N ASP A 59 -8.50 -8.79 -8.99
CA ASP A 59 -9.85 -8.22 -9.00
C ASP A 59 -9.80 -6.77 -8.48
N PRO A 60 -10.28 -5.77 -9.26
CA PRO A 60 -10.30 -4.38 -8.84
C PRO A 60 -10.97 -4.12 -7.49
N ASN A 61 -11.96 -4.94 -7.10
CA ASN A 61 -12.62 -4.82 -5.80
C ASN A 61 -11.70 -5.11 -4.61
N LYS A 62 -10.54 -5.75 -4.83
CA LYS A 62 -9.54 -5.96 -3.77
C LYS A 62 -8.85 -4.67 -3.33
N ARG A 63 -8.93 -3.60 -4.14
CA ARG A 63 -8.44 -2.26 -3.79
C ARG A 63 -9.54 -1.35 -3.21
N LYS A 64 -10.75 -1.87 -3.07
CA LYS A 64 -11.93 -1.10 -2.63
C LYS A 64 -11.97 -0.97 -1.11
N ILE A 65 -12.24 0.24 -0.64
CA ILE A 65 -12.53 0.58 0.75
C ILE A 65 -13.95 1.15 0.79
N LYS A 66 -14.86 0.51 1.53
CA LYS A 66 -16.26 0.96 1.62
C LYS A 66 -16.33 2.25 2.45
N ALA A 67 -17.41 3.01 2.28
CA ALA A 67 -17.66 4.19 3.11
C ALA A 67 -17.74 3.81 4.59
N GLY A 68 -17.01 4.53 5.45
CA GLY A 68 -16.96 4.29 6.89
C GLY A 68 -16.22 3.02 7.32
N ASP A 69 -15.46 2.39 6.41
CA ASP A 69 -14.70 1.17 6.65
C ASP A 69 -13.21 1.47 6.80
N ASP A 70 -12.51 0.68 7.59
CA ASP A 70 -11.05 0.67 7.68
C ASP A 70 -10.47 -0.61 7.08
N ARG A 71 -9.29 -0.50 6.48
CA ARG A 71 -8.56 -1.63 5.90
C ARG A 71 -7.09 -1.52 6.29
N VAL A 72 -6.45 -2.66 6.50
CA VAL A 72 -5.03 -2.74 6.88
C VAL A 72 -4.18 -2.91 5.63
N LEU A 73 -3.39 -1.89 5.32
CA LEU A 73 -2.35 -1.92 4.30
C LEU A 73 -1.05 -2.44 4.91
N LYS A 74 -0.53 -3.54 4.37
CA LYS A 74 0.68 -4.22 4.87
C LYS A 74 1.76 -4.27 3.81
N PHE A 75 2.97 -3.88 4.22
CA PHE A 75 4.21 -3.98 3.45
C PHE A 75 5.09 -5.05 4.07
N GLU A 76 5.39 -6.08 3.29
CA GLU A 76 6.28 -7.18 3.66
C GLU A 76 7.65 -6.94 3.05
N PHE A 77 8.67 -6.77 3.89
CA PHE A 77 10.06 -6.55 3.49
C PHE A 77 10.90 -7.81 3.68
N GLU A 78 12.06 -7.85 3.04
CA GLU A 78 13.00 -8.97 3.18
C GLU A 78 13.59 -9.10 4.57
N LYS A 79 13.98 -7.96 5.14
CA LYS A 79 14.53 -7.85 6.48
C LYS A 79 13.71 -6.82 7.25
N ASP A 80 13.62 -6.95 8.57
CA ASP A 80 13.12 -5.86 9.41
C ASP A 80 14.11 -4.70 9.45
N ALA A 81 13.61 -3.46 9.48
CA ALA A 81 14.46 -2.29 9.57
C ALA A 81 14.83 -2.01 11.02
N ASP A 82 16.07 -1.57 11.19
CA ASP A 82 16.60 -1.08 12.46
C ASP A 82 16.00 0.31 12.85
N SER A 83 15.29 0.98 11.95
CA SER A 83 14.65 2.30 12.14
C SER A 83 13.38 2.43 11.29
N PRO A 84 12.30 3.09 11.77
CA PRO A 84 11.02 3.18 11.07
C PRO A 84 10.91 4.36 10.08
N ALA A 85 11.99 4.71 9.36
CA ALA A 85 12.01 5.88 8.47
C ALA A 85 11.28 5.62 7.14
N TYR A 86 9.95 5.50 7.17
CA TYR A 86 9.12 5.34 5.97
C TYR A 86 8.44 6.63 5.56
N HIS A 87 8.30 6.85 4.27
CA HIS A 87 7.34 7.81 3.71
C HIS A 87 6.35 7.06 2.82
N LEU A 88 5.07 7.20 3.12
CA LEU A 88 4.00 6.48 2.42
C LEU A 88 2.98 7.49 1.90
N VAL A 89 2.62 7.39 0.63
CA VAL A 89 1.51 8.12 0.03
C VAL A 89 0.59 7.11 -0.63
N VAL A 90 -0.69 7.12 -0.25
CA VAL A 90 -1.73 6.33 -0.90
C VAL A 90 -2.70 7.29 -1.57
N THR A 91 -2.83 7.16 -2.89
CA THR A 91 -3.72 7.96 -3.71
C THR A 91 -4.95 7.14 -4.06
N PHE A 92 -6.12 7.74 -4.02
CA PHE A 92 -7.39 7.11 -4.34
C PHE A 92 -7.96 7.62 -5.66
N ASN A 93 -8.87 6.84 -6.25
CA ASN A 93 -9.50 7.13 -7.54
C ASN A 93 -10.36 8.41 -7.56
N ASN A 94 -10.72 8.94 -6.39
CA ASN A 94 -11.42 10.22 -6.25
C ASN A 94 -10.47 11.43 -6.19
N GLY A 95 -9.15 11.21 -6.33
CA GLY A 95 -8.11 12.23 -6.29
C GLY A 95 -7.61 12.59 -4.88
N CYS A 96 -8.18 12.00 -3.82
CA CYS A 96 -7.67 12.18 -2.47
C CYS A 96 -6.37 11.39 -2.28
N SER A 97 -5.52 11.85 -1.37
CA SER A 97 -4.36 11.10 -0.89
C SER A 97 -4.23 11.20 0.62
N ILE A 98 -3.57 10.19 1.20
CA ILE A 98 -3.23 10.14 2.62
C ILE A 98 -1.76 9.76 2.78
N SER A 99 -1.15 10.26 3.84
CA SER A 99 0.21 9.92 4.29
C SER A 99 0.24 9.88 5.82
N PRO A 100 0.92 8.91 6.45
CA PRO A 100 1.11 8.85 7.90
C PRO A 100 2.07 9.91 8.43
#